data_AF-A0A8J5TYA8-F1
#
_entry.id   AF-A0A8J5TYA8-F1
#
_cell.length_a   1.000
_cell.length_b   1.000
_cell.length_c   1.000
_cell.angle_alpha   90.00
_cell.angle_beta   90.00
_cell.angle_gamma   90.00
#
_symmetry.space_group_name_H-M   'P 1'
#
loop_
_entity.id
_entity.type
_entity.pdbx_description
1 polymer ?
#
loop_
_entity_poly.entity_id
_entity_poly.type
_entity_poly.pdbx_seq_one_letter_code
_entity_poly.pdbx_strand_id
1 'polypeptide(L)'
;MFRLTHHQILSSLKPTSIRVRLYSSKASLNSNQGDPQLDFRSFVEVLRKDGDLADIYQEVDPNLEVGAVVRRVSETNAKAPLFHNVKGTRNGLWKMFGNAASLRNDSKFRYGRIARSLGLPPDSNWKDILEKMRLATTRDPLPPNILSTGQCKQNKIFGDDIDLTNLPVPLLHQGDGGKYLQTWGVHILETPDKSWTNWSVFRGMVHDKRRLSCLVIPGQHNSMIRDQWLKLGKDEVPWALSLGAPPAATIAASIPIPPGVSERDYVSSLAGKPLDMVKCELSDLLVPANSEIILEGTFSLKDKALEGPFEDYIGMHFEGEAGNQPLFTVDAITYRDGAILPVSVPGRLTDESVSLQSQVLL
;
A
#
# COMPACT_ATOMS: atom_id res chain seq x y z
N MET A 1 32.81 54.64 6.00
CA MET A 1 33.50 53.92 4.90
C MET A 1 33.94 52.57 5.45
N PHE A 2 33.49 51.39 5.03
CA PHE A 2 32.77 50.95 3.85
C PHE A 2 31.73 49.89 4.23
N ARG A 3 30.53 49.99 3.62
CA ARG A 3 29.53 48.91 3.55
C ARG A 3 30.07 47.85 2.59
N LEU A 4 30.15 46.59 3.03
CA LEU A 4 30.36 45.46 2.13
C LEU A 4 29.01 45.10 1.51
N THR A 5 28.94 45.10 0.18
CA THR A 5 27.74 44.81 -0.61
C THR A 5 27.56 43.28 -0.76
N HIS A 6 26.30 42.86 -0.96
CA HIS A 6 25.84 41.47 -1.15
C HIS A 6 26.62 40.64 -2.19
N HIS A 7 27.49 41.26 -3.00
CA HIS A 7 28.21 40.60 -4.08
C HIS A 7 29.49 39.86 -3.63
N GLN A 8 30.01 40.12 -2.43
CA GLN A 8 31.26 39.51 -1.94
C GLN A 8 31.09 38.22 -1.12
N ILE A 9 29.85 37.83 -0.79
CA ILE A 9 29.57 36.55 -0.10
C ILE A 9 29.43 35.40 -1.11
N LEU A 10 29.15 35.70 -2.38
CA LEU A 10 28.87 34.69 -3.41
C LEU A 10 30.13 34.12 -4.10
N SER A 11 31.33 34.63 -3.83
CA SER A 11 32.57 34.15 -4.47
C SER A 11 33.40 33.15 -3.64
N SER A 12 32.95 32.78 -2.43
CA SER A 12 33.67 31.84 -1.55
C SER A 12 33.15 30.40 -1.56
N LEU A 13 32.06 30.12 -2.29
CA LEU A 13 31.50 28.76 -2.39
C LEU A 13 32.10 28.04 -3.60
N LYS A 14 33.22 27.32 -3.37
CA LYS A 14 33.69 26.30 -4.32
C LYS A 14 32.58 25.26 -4.51
N PRO A 15 32.30 24.79 -5.74
CA PRO A 15 31.37 23.70 -5.95
C PRO A 15 31.96 22.44 -5.31
N THR A 16 31.43 22.07 -4.14
CA THR A 16 31.67 20.74 -3.57
C THR A 16 31.06 19.74 -4.54
N SER A 17 31.95 18.95 -5.16
CA SER A 17 31.59 17.83 -6.00
C SER A 17 30.73 16.86 -5.20
N ILE A 18 29.41 16.94 -5.35
CA ILE A 18 28.49 15.90 -4.89
C ILE A 18 28.78 14.67 -5.74
N ARG A 19 29.43 13.66 -5.16
CA ARG A 19 29.54 12.34 -5.79
C ARG A 19 28.15 11.70 -5.80
N VAL A 20 27.39 11.95 -6.85
CA VAL A 20 26.20 11.16 -7.18
C VAL A 20 26.70 9.77 -7.56
N ARG A 21 26.43 8.79 -6.70
CA ARG A 21 26.71 7.38 -7.00
C ARG A 21 25.68 6.92 -8.03
N LEU A 22 26.03 7.02 -9.31
CA LEU A 22 25.25 6.42 -10.39
C LEU A 22 25.38 4.91 -10.29
N TYR A 23 24.32 4.24 -9.86
CA TYR A 23 24.24 2.79 -9.89
C TYR A 23 23.92 2.35 -11.32
N SER A 24 24.91 1.78 -11.99
CA SER A 24 24.73 1.12 -13.29
C SER A 24 24.14 -0.28 -13.06
N SER A 25 22.90 -0.51 -13.48
CA SER A 25 22.33 -1.85 -13.64
C SER A 25 22.46 -2.27 -15.10
N LYS A 26 23.55 -2.95 -15.44
CA LYS A 26 23.62 -3.75 -16.68
C LYS A 26 23.09 -5.14 -16.39
N ALA A 27 21.80 -5.35 -16.62
CA ALA A 27 21.20 -6.65 -16.90
C ALA A 27 19.93 -6.41 -17.73
N SER A 28 19.88 -6.97 -18.93
CA SER A 28 18.72 -6.92 -19.82
C SER A 28 17.59 -7.77 -19.25
N LEU A 29 16.54 -7.13 -18.73
CA LEU A 29 15.20 -7.69 -18.55
C LEU A 29 14.17 -6.57 -18.81
N ASN A 30 13.34 -6.74 -19.84
CA ASN A 30 12.22 -5.84 -20.16
C ASN A 30 10.98 -6.18 -19.30
N SER A 31 11.10 -6.08 -17.98
CA SER A 31 9.97 -6.15 -17.03
C SER A 31 10.41 -5.61 -15.68
N ASN A 32 9.53 -4.94 -14.94
CA ASN A 32 9.83 -4.44 -13.59
C ASN A 32 9.85 -5.53 -12.50
N GLN A 33 9.70 -6.80 -12.89
CA GLN A 33 9.83 -7.95 -11.99
C GLN A 33 11.27 -8.04 -11.45
N GLY A 34 11.43 -8.09 -10.13
CA GLY A 34 12.76 -8.14 -9.47
C GLY A 34 13.15 -6.87 -8.72
N ASP A 35 12.55 -5.73 -9.06
CA ASP A 35 12.79 -4.46 -8.36
C ASP A 35 11.94 -4.40 -7.07
N PRO A 36 12.52 -4.28 -5.87
CA PRO A 36 11.75 -4.35 -4.62
C PRO A 36 10.69 -3.25 -4.51
N GLN A 37 10.92 -2.08 -5.08
CA GLN A 37 9.94 -0.99 -5.06
C GLN A 37 8.78 -1.18 -6.05
N LEU A 38 8.93 -2.06 -7.05
CA LEU A 38 7.94 -2.32 -8.11
C LEU A 38 7.31 -3.73 -8.07
N ASP A 39 7.77 -4.61 -7.18
CA ASP A 39 7.24 -5.96 -6.98
C ASP A 39 7.33 -6.38 -5.50
N PHE A 40 6.16 -6.62 -4.90
CA PHE A 40 6.05 -6.98 -3.49
C PHE A 40 6.78 -8.29 -3.15
N ARG A 41 6.78 -9.27 -4.06
CA ARG A 41 7.49 -10.54 -3.85
C ARG A 41 9.00 -10.30 -3.79
N SER A 42 9.51 -9.46 -4.70
CA SER A 42 10.91 -9.04 -4.71
C SER A 42 11.30 -8.25 -3.45
N PHE A 43 10.40 -7.41 -2.93
CA PHE A 43 10.60 -6.72 -1.65
C PHE A 43 10.77 -7.69 -0.48
N VAL A 44 9.89 -8.69 -0.36
CA VAL A 44 9.99 -9.73 0.69
C VAL A 44 11.33 -10.47 0.60
N GLU A 45 11.77 -10.83 -0.62
CA GLU A 45 13.07 -11.48 -0.83
C GLU A 45 14.25 -10.57 -0.46
N VAL A 46 14.16 -9.27 -0.74
CA VAL A 46 15.20 -8.31 -0.36
C VAL A 46 15.29 -8.16 1.17
N LEU A 47 14.16 -8.12 1.88
CA LEU A 47 14.18 -8.11 3.35
C LEU A 47 14.81 -9.39 3.92
N ARG A 48 14.57 -10.54 3.31
CA ARG A 48 15.24 -11.80 3.69
C ARG A 48 16.76 -11.70 3.53
N LYS A 49 17.23 -11.15 2.40
CA LYS A 49 18.66 -10.92 2.14
C LYS A 49 19.29 -9.90 3.10
N ASP A 50 18.54 -8.87 3.48
CA ASP A 50 18.95 -7.85 4.46
C ASP A 50 18.93 -8.36 5.92
N GLY A 51 18.56 -9.63 6.13
CA GLY A 51 18.44 -10.25 7.44
C GLY A 51 17.28 -9.68 8.28
N ASP A 52 16.30 -9.03 7.64
CA ASP A 52 15.19 -8.31 8.26
C ASP A 52 13.84 -9.03 8.18
N LEU A 53 13.81 -10.24 7.64
CA LEU A 53 12.63 -11.09 7.58
C LEU A 53 12.73 -12.23 8.60
N ALA A 54 11.60 -12.56 9.23
CA ALA A 54 11.42 -13.77 10.01
C ALA A 54 10.40 -14.68 9.30
N ASP A 55 10.87 -15.79 8.73
CA ASP A 55 10.01 -16.81 8.15
C ASP A 55 9.40 -17.69 9.26
N ILE A 56 8.08 -17.63 9.44
CA ILE A 56 7.33 -18.36 10.46
C ILE A 56 6.54 -19.48 9.78
N TYR A 57 6.95 -20.72 10.03
CA TYR A 57 6.33 -21.93 9.45
C TYR A 57 5.37 -22.65 10.40
N GLN A 58 5.38 -22.27 11.68
CA GLN A 58 4.39 -22.75 12.65
C GLN A 58 3.00 -22.29 12.22
N GLU A 59 1.99 -23.11 12.48
CA GLU A 59 0.60 -22.70 12.25
C GLU A 59 0.27 -21.52 13.15
N VAL A 60 -0.34 -20.47 12.58
CA VAL A 60 -0.82 -19.30 13.30
C VAL A 60 -2.30 -19.06 13.02
N ASP A 61 -3.04 -18.60 14.04
CA ASP A 61 -4.45 -18.26 13.92
C ASP A 61 -4.62 -16.81 13.40
N PRO A 62 -5.33 -16.59 12.29
CA PRO A 62 -5.65 -15.21 11.86
C PRO A 62 -6.54 -14.49 12.87
N ASN A 63 -7.22 -15.20 13.76
CA ASN A 63 -7.95 -14.60 14.87
C ASN A 63 -6.99 -14.17 15.99
N LEU A 64 -6.64 -12.88 16.01
CA LEU A 64 -5.80 -12.21 17.01
C LEU A 64 -4.33 -12.61 17.04
N GLU A 65 -3.94 -13.86 16.79
CA GLU A 65 -2.53 -14.27 16.94
C GLU A 65 -1.62 -13.58 15.92
N VAL A 66 -2.02 -13.54 14.64
CA VAL A 66 -1.29 -12.74 13.62
C VAL A 66 -1.21 -11.28 14.04
N GLY A 67 -2.34 -10.70 14.48
CA GLY A 67 -2.41 -9.31 14.96
C GLY A 67 -1.42 -9.04 16.09
N ALA A 68 -1.42 -9.90 17.11
CA ALA A 68 -0.56 -9.80 18.28
C ALA A 68 0.94 -9.91 17.94
N VAL A 69 1.32 -10.84 17.05
CA VAL A 69 2.72 -10.99 16.62
C VAL A 69 3.17 -9.75 15.85
N VAL A 70 2.40 -9.28 14.86
CA VAL A 70 2.72 -8.08 14.08
C VAL A 70 2.79 -6.85 14.98
N ARG A 71 1.85 -6.71 15.92
CA ARG A 71 1.86 -5.62 16.90
C ARG A 71 3.12 -5.63 17.75
N ARG A 72 3.53 -6.82 18.23
CA ARG A 72 4.76 -6.99 19.03
C ARG A 72 6.02 -6.65 18.23
N VAL A 73 6.05 -6.99 16.95
CA VAL A 73 7.14 -6.62 16.04
C VAL A 73 7.24 -5.11 15.91
N SER A 74 6.13 -4.40 15.73
CA SER A 74 6.11 -2.93 15.68
C SER A 74 6.61 -2.27 16.97
N GLU A 75 6.28 -2.82 18.15
CA GLU A 75 6.71 -2.26 19.45
C GLU A 75 8.20 -2.51 19.74
N THR A 76 8.74 -3.60 19.23
CA THR A 76 10.12 -4.03 19.51
C THR A 76 11.08 -3.77 18.36
N ASN A 77 10.57 -3.25 17.23
CA ASN A 77 11.29 -3.09 15.97
C ASN A 77 11.97 -4.39 15.50
N ALA A 78 11.37 -5.54 15.81
CA ALA A 78 11.86 -6.85 15.41
C ALA A 78 11.75 -7.03 13.88
N LYS A 79 12.25 -8.14 13.36
CA LYS A 79 12.17 -8.50 11.93
C LYS A 79 10.72 -8.61 11.46
N ALA A 80 10.47 -8.25 10.21
CA ALA A 80 9.15 -8.36 9.59
C ALA A 80 8.73 -9.84 9.52
N PRO A 81 7.56 -10.24 10.04
CA PRO A 81 7.13 -11.63 10.01
C PRO A 81 6.49 -11.98 8.66
N LEU A 82 6.88 -13.13 8.09
CA LEU A 82 6.18 -13.80 7.00
C LEU A 82 5.62 -15.13 7.53
N PHE A 83 4.31 -15.18 7.69
CA PHE A 83 3.57 -16.36 8.13
C PHE A 83 3.26 -17.25 6.92
N HIS A 84 3.90 -18.41 6.86
CA HIS A 84 3.73 -19.36 5.74
C HIS A 84 2.54 -20.30 5.94
N ASN A 85 2.12 -20.53 7.18
CA ASN A 85 1.06 -21.47 7.54
C ASN A 85 -0.03 -20.77 8.36
N VAL A 86 -0.94 -20.08 7.69
CA VAL A 86 -2.08 -19.42 8.35
C VAL A 86 -3.27 -20.38 8.38
N LYS A 87 -3.80 -20.65 9.56
CA LYS A 87 -4.94 -21.54 9.77
C LYS A 87 -6.13 -21.13 8.91
N GLY A 88 -6.75 -22.10 8.24
CA GLY A 88 -7.91 -21.88 7.36
C GLY A 88 -7.56 -21.50 5.92
N THR A 89 -6.27 -21.37 5.57
CA THR A 89 -5.81 -21.17 4.19
C THR A 89 -6.29 -22.29 3.27
N ARG A 90 -6.80 -21.91 2.10
CA ARG A 90 -7.22 -22.84 1.03
C ARG A 90 -6.75 -22.29 -0.31
N ASN A 91 -6.42 -23.17 -1.25
CA ASN A 91 -6.07 -22.81 -2.63
C ASN A 91 -4.96 -21.74 -2.75
N GLY A 92 -4.03 -21.68 -1.78
CA GLY A 92 -2.94 -20.70 -1.78
C GLY A 92 -3.31 -19.28 -1.33
N LEU A 93 -4.54 -19.04 -0.85
CA LEU A 93 -5.01 -17.80 -0.23
C LEU A 93 -5.04 -17.95 1.30
N TRP A 94 -4.10 -17.40 2.05
CA TRP A 94 -2.87 -16.71 1.66
C TRP A 94 -1.83 -16.87 2.76
N LYS A 95 -0.56 -16.64 2.43
CA LYS A 95 0.45 -16.28 3.43
C LYS A 95 0.14 -14.89 3.96
N MET A 96 0.64 -14.54 5.14
CA MET A 96 0.51 -13.17 5.66
C MET A 96 1.87 -12.55 5.91
N PHE A 97 1.99 -11.25 5.64
CA PHE A 97 3.20 -10.49 5.87
C PHE A 97 2.87 -9.26 6.71
N GLY A 98 3.57 -9.06 7.82
CA GLY A 98 3.42 -7.87 8.65
C GLY A 98 4.56 -6.88 8.47
N ASN A 99 4.33 -5.64 8.88
CA ASN A 99 5.41 -4.66 9.11
C ASN A 99 6.20 -4.24 7.85
N ALA A 100 5.49 -3.95 6.76
CA ALA A 100 6.09 -3.51 5.48
C ALA A 100 6.82 -2.16 5.55
N ALA A 101 6.42 -1.26 6.43
CA ALA A 101 7.04 0.06 6.55
C ALA A 101 7.33 0.48 7.99
N SER A 102 7.25 -0.44 8.96
CA SER A 102 7.70 -0.16 10.34
C SER A 102 9.24 -0.12 10.47
N LEU A 103 9.70 0.26 11.66
CA LEU A 103 11.12 0.50 11.93
C LEU A 103 11.90 -0.79 12.22
N ARG A 104 13.23 -0.73 12.01
CA ARG A 104 14.18 -1.78 12.40
C ARG A 104 14.89 -1.42 13.71
N ASN A 105 15.21 -2.42 14.52
CA ASN A 105 15.88 -2.21 15.81
C ASN A 105 17.29 -1.61 15.64
N ASP A 106 18.06 -2.08 14.65
CA ASP A 106 19.39 -1.57 14.32
C ASP A 106 19.31 -0.10 13.87
N SER A 107 20.00 0.79 14.58
CA SER A 107 20.01 2.24 14.29
C SER A 107 20.59 2.57 12.92
N LYS A 108 21.56 1.79 12.43
CA LYS A 108 22.14 1.99 11.10
C LYS A 108 21.12 1.74 9.99
N PHE A 109 20.23 0.78 10.20
CA PHE A 109 19.23 0.38 9.21
C PHE A 109 17.80 0.78 9.64
N ARG A 110 17.66 1.77 10.53
CA ARG A 110 16.40 2.11 11.21
C ARG A 110 15.20 2.22 10.26
N TYR A 111 15.41 2.81 9.09
CA TYR A 111 14.38 3.06 8.06
C TYR A 111 14.47 2.10 6.86
N GLY A 112 15.21 0.99 7.00
CA GLY A 112 15.58 0.13 5.89
C GLY A 112 14.39 -0.43 5.11
N ARG A 113 13.28 -0.76 5.79
CA ARG A 113 12.05 -1.23 5.12
C ARG A 113 11.46 -0.17 4.20
N ILE A 114 11.29 1.05 4.72
CA ILE A 114 10.80 2.21 3.96
C ILE A 114 11.77 2.52 2.80
N ALA A 115 13.08 2.48 3.05
CA ALA A 115 14.09 2.71 2.03
C ALA A 115 13.99 1.67 0.89
N ARG A 116 13.87 0.37 1.20
CA ARG A 116 13.68 -0.70 0.20
C ARG A 116 12.41 -0.52 -0.60
N SER A 117 11.32 -0.11 0.04
CA SER A 117 10.06 0.20 -0.64
C SER A 117 10.16 1.34 -1.64
N LEU A 118 11.22 2.15 -1.57
CA LEU A 118 11.52 3.28 -2.47
C LEU A 118 12.72 3.03 -3.40
N GLY A 119 13.26 1.82 -3.39
CA GLY A 119 14.42 1.43 -4.21
C GLY A 119 15.74 2.02 -3.71
N LEU A 120 15.80 2.42 -2.44
CA LEU A 120 16.99 2.94 -1.79
C LEU A 120 17.77 1.82 -1.06
N PRO A 121 19.07 2.02 -0.77
CA PRO A 121 19.83 1.17 0.14
C PRO A 121 19.21 1.06 1.54
N PRO A 122 19.40 -0.04 2.27
CA PRO A 122 18.75 -0.27 3.56
C PRO A 122 19.33 0.60 4.69
N ASP A 123 20.50 1.21 4.49
CA ASP A 123 21.16 2.16 5.39
C ASP A 123 20.85 3.63 5.03
N SER A 124 19.93 3.87 4.09
CA SER A 124 19.42 5.22 3.84
C SER A 124 18.72 5.78 5.07
N ASN A 125 19.06 7.02 5.39
CA ASN A 125 18.45 7.74 6.50
C ASN A 125 17.17 8.46 6.06
N TRP A 126 16.46 9.05 7.02
CA TRP A 126 15.20 9.74 6.74
C TRP A 126 15.32 10.91 5.74
N LYS A 127 16.44 11.63 5.72
CA LYS A 127 16.66 12.72 4.76
C LYS A 127 16.80 12.18 3.33
N ASP A 128 17.45 11.04 3.15
CA ASP A 128 17.58 10.41 1.83
C ASP A 128 16.21 9.97 1.29
N ILE A 129 15.36 9.42 2.17
CA ILE A 129 13.98 9.03 1.87
C ILE A 129 13.15 10.24 1.47
N LEU A 130 13.15 11.31 2.28
CA LEU A 130 12.42 12.53 1.97
C LEU A 130 12.91 13.19 0.68
N GLU A 131 14.22 13.23 0.45
CA GLU A 131 14.77 13.79 -0.79
C GLU A 131 14.36 12.98 -2.02
N LYS A 132 14.35 11.64 -1.92
CA LYS A 132 13.85 10.77 -2.98
C LYS A 132 12.38 11.04 -3.30
N MET A 133 11.53 11.17 -2.28
CA MET A 133 10.10 11.49 -2.45
C MET A 133 9.90 12.90 -3.01
N ARG A 134 10.66 13.88 -2.53
CA ARG A 134 10.62 15.26 -3.04
C ARG A 134 11.05 15.34 -4.50
N LEU A 135 12.11 14.65 -4.91
CA LEU A 135 12.58 14.64 -6.30
C LEU A 135 11.57 14.00 -7.25
N ALA A 136 10.71 13.10 -6.77
CA ALA A 136 9.67 12.49 -7.59
C ALA A 136 8.58 13.50 -7.98
N THR A 137 8.35 14.57 -7.20
CA THR A 137 7.36 15.62 -7.55
C THR A 137 7.82 16.53 -8.68
N THR A 138 9.12 16.56 -9.00
CA THR A 138 9.70 17.42 -10.03
C THR A 138 10.07 16.66 -11.32
N ARG A 139 9.80 15.36 -11.38
CA ARG A 139 10.13 14.52 -12.53
C ARG A 139 8.87 14.24 -13.35
N ASP A 140 9.05 14.26 -14.66
CA ASP A 140 7.99 13.86 -15.57
C ASP A 140 7.62 12.38 -15.33
N PRO A 141 6.32 12.09 -15.15
CA PRO A 141 5.87 10.73 -14.99
C PRO A 141 6.04 9.94 -16.29
N LEU A 142 6.25 8.64 -16.15
CA LEU A 142 6.37 7.71 -17.26
C LEU A 142 5.03 6.98 -17.41
N PRO A 143 4.46 6.93 -18.63
CA PRO A 143 3.21 6.22 -18.86
C PRO A 143 3.38 4.74 -18.51
N PRO A 144 2.33 4.07 -17.98
CA PRO A 144 2.43 2.66 -17.61
C PRO A 144 2.60 1.77 -18.85
N ASN A 145 3.32 0.67 -18.69
CA ASN A 145 3.31 -0.41 -19.65
C ASN A 145 2.03 -1.23 -19.45
N ILE A 146 1.11 -1.17 -20.41
CA ILE A 146 -0.11 -1.99 -20.37
C ILE A 146 0.20 -3.36 -20.96
N LEU A 147 0.23 -4.37 -20.11
CA LEU A 147 0.50 -5.76 -20.47
C LEU A 147 -0.82 -6.51 -20.74
N SER A 148 -0.73 -7.58 -21.55
CA SER A 148 -1.87 -8.48 -21.79
C SER A 148 -2.19 -9.39 -20.61
N THR A 149 -1.22 -9.65 -19.73
CA THR A 149 -1.36 -10.46 -18.53
C THR A 149 -0.28 -10.10 -17.51
N GLY A 150 -0.40 -10.60 -16.28
CA GLY A 150 0.48 -10.31 -15.15
C GLY A 150 0.49 -11.44 -14.14
N GLN A 151 1.39 -11.36 -13.17
CA GLN A 151 1.49 -12.36 -12.10
C GLN A 151 0.19 -12.44 -11.29
N CYS A 152 -0.49 -11.30 -11.08
CA CYS A 152 -1.77 -11.25 -10.37
C CYS A 152 -2.90 -12.04 -11.04
N LYS A 153 -2.73 -12.51 -12.29
CA LYS A 153 -3.77 -13.20 -13.06
C LYS A 153 -3.61 -14.73 -13.08
N GLN A 154 -2.71 -15.29 -12.27
CA GLN A 154 -2.42 -16.74 -12.21
C GLN A 154 -3.64 -17.57 -11.76
N ASN A 155 -4.37 -17.07 -10.76
CA ASN A 155 -5.58 -17.70 -10.24
C ASN A 155 -6.75 -16.70 -10.28
N LYS A 156 -7.98 -17.19 -10.45
CA LYS A 156 -9.18 -16.37 -10.56
C LYS A 156 -10.39 -17.02 -9.89
N ILE A 157 -11.19 -16.24 -9.17
CA ILE A 157 -12.46 -16.62 -8.53
C ILE A 157 -13.48 -15.54 -8.89
N PHE A 158 -14.70 -15.92 -9.25
CA PHE A 158 -15.72 -14.99 -9.74
C PHE A 158 -17.06 -15.18 -9.04
N GLY A 159 -17.83 -14.09 -8.93
CA GLY A 159 -19.24 -14.10 -8.59
C GLY A 159 -19.55 -14.88 -7.31
N ASP A 160 -20.42 -15.87 -7.43
CA ASP A 160 -20.97 -16.62 -6.30
C ASP A 160 -19.98 -17.61 -5.66
N ASP A 161 -18.84 -17.89 -6.30
CA ASP A 161 -17.76 -18.69 -5.73
C ASP A 161 -16.95 -17.92 -4.67
N ILE A 162 -17.19 -16.61 -4.55
CA ILE A 162 -16.52 -15.74 -3.58
C ILE A 162 -17.24 -15.80 -2.23
N ASP A 163 -16.50 -16.21 -1.20
CA ASP A 163 -16.93 -16.12 0.19
C ASP A 163 -15.80 -15.59 1.09
N LEU A 164 -15.77 -14.26 1.26
CA LEU A 164 -14.82 -13.54 2.10
C LEU A 164 -14.87 -14.00 3.57
N THR A 165 -16.02 -14.52 4.04
CA THR A 165 -16.17 -14.96 5.43
C THR A 165 -15.46 -16.29 5.71
N ASN A 166 -15.19 -17.07 4.66
CA ASN A 166 -14.46 -18.33 4.71
C ASN A 166 -12.94 -18.18 4.47
N LEU A 167 -12.49 -17.01 4.03
CA LEU A 167 -11.07 -16.72 3.87
C LEU A 167 -10.42 -16.48 5.25
N PRO A 168 -9.12 -16.76 5.43
CA PRO A 168 -8.42 -16.54 6.69
C PRO A 168 -8.13 -15.04 6.90
N VAL A 169 -9.18 -14.21 6.90
CA VAL A 169 -9.07 -12.76 7.15
C VAL A 169 -8.78 -12.53 8.62
N PRO A 170 -7.81 -11.67 8.97
CA PRO A 170 -7.40 -11.54 10.35
C PRO A 170 -8.35 -10.65 11.16
N LEU A 171 -8.55 -11.00 12.44
CA LEU A 171 -9.02 -10.08 13.47
C LEU A 171 -7.77 -9.51 14.15
N LEU A 172 -7.56 -8.20 14.08
CA LEU A 172 -6.27 -7.59 14.40
C LEU A 172 -6.14 -7.26 15.89
N HIS A 173 -7.13 -6.58 16.44
CA HIS A 173 -7.23 -6.27 17.85
C HIS A 173 -8.47 -6.91 18.47
N GLN A 174 -8.40 -7.19 19.78
CA GLN A 174 -9.51 -7.80 20.50
C GLN A 174 -10.76 -6.90 20.51
N GLY A 175 -10.57 -5.57 20.44
CA GLY A 175 -11.66 -4.59 20.44
C GLY A 175 -12.21 -4.25 19.05
N ASP A 176 -11.65 -4.79 17.96
CA ASP A 176 -12.09 -4.43 16.61
C ASP A 176 -13.49 -4.98 16.31
N GLY A 177 -14.31 -4.20 15.59
CA GLY A 177 -15.69 -4.56 15.24
C GLY A 177 -15.85 -5.70 14.24
N GLY A 178 -14.75 -6.17 13.63
CA GLY A 178 -14.76 -7.25 12.66
C GLY A 178 -13.38 -7.56 12.09
N LYS A 179 -13.35 -8.47 11.12
CA LYS A 179 -12.11 -8.91 10.45
C LYS A 179 -11.73 -7.93 9.34
N TYR A 180 -10.49 -7.47 9.33
CA TYR A 180 -10.00 -6.48 8.36
C TYR A 180 -9.18 -7.15 7.27
N LEU A 181 -9.79 -7.28 6.08
CA LEU A 181 -9.09 -7.79 4.90
C LEU A 181 -8.12 -6.75 4.34
N GLN A 182 -8.45 -5.47 4.55
CA GLN A 182 -7.74 -4.38 3.93
C GLN A 182 -7.21 -3.43 4.99
N THR A 183 -5.90 -3.47 5.20
CA THR A 183 -5.15 -2.50 6.01
C THR A 183 -3.88 -1.98 5.33
N TRP A 184 -3.43 -2.60 4.22
CA TRP A 184 -2.18 -2.24 3.54
C TRP A 184 -2.22 -2.36 2.00
N GLY A 185 -3.40 -2.55 1.42
CA GLY A 185 -3.62 -2.53 -0.02
C GLY A 185 -3.94 -1.15 -0.56
N VAL A 186 -4.00 -1.06 -1.89
CA VAL A 186 -4.25 0.18 -2.63
C VAL A 186 -5.61 0.08 -3.31
N HIS A 187 -6.57 0.91 -2.88
CA HIS A 187 -7.84 1.06 -3.60
C HIS A 187 -7.62 1.90 -4.85
N ILE A 188 -8.27 1.53 -5.95
CA ILE A 188 -8.18 2.18 -7.24
C ILE A 188 -9.59 2.61 -7.65
N LEU A 189 -9.75 3.90 -7.86
CA LEU A 189 -10.98 4.54 -8.34
C LEU A 189 -10.61 5.51 -9.47
N GLU A 190 -11.51 5.70 -10.41
CA GLU A 190 -11.29 6.60 -11.55
C GLU A 190 -12.48 7.56 -11.69
N THR A 191 -12.21 8.78 -12.13
CA THR A 191 -13.27 9.74 -12.46
C THR A 191 -14.13 9.25 -13.63
N PRO A 192 -15.40 9.68 -13.75
CA PRO A 192 -16.27 9.22 -14.84
C PRO A 192 -15.71 9.49 -16.25
N ASP A 193 -14.93 10.55 -16.41
CA ASP A 193 -14.29 10.95 -17.66
C ASP A 193 -12.89 10.34 -17.88
N LYS A 194 -12.42 9.52 -16.92
CA LYS A 194 -11.11 8.86 -16.92
C LYS A 194 -9.90 9.81 -16.89
N SER A 195 -10.12 11.09 -16.57
CA SER A 195 -9.04 12.09 -16.50
C SER A 195 -8.16 11.92 -15.26
N TRP A 196 -8.67 11.31 -14.19
CA TRP A 196 -7.96 11.12 -12.94
C TRP A 196 -8.21 9.75 -12.33
N THR A 197 -7.13 9.04 -11.99
CA THR A 197 -7.16 7.77 -11.26
C THR A 197 -6.57 7.98 -9.87
N ASN A 198 -7.39 7.81 -8.83
CA ASN A 198 -6.94 7.88 -7.44
C ASN A 198 -6.52 6.50 -6.93
N TRP A 199 -5.32 6.41 -6.38
CA TRP A 199 -4.87 5.31 -5.54
C TRP A 199 -4.77 5.75 -4.10
N SER A 200 -5.48 5.07 -3.21
CA SER A 200 -5.50 5.45 -1.80
C SER A 200 -5.56 4.23 -0.88
N VAL A 201 -4.92 4.35 0.28
CA VAL A 201 -5.03 3.35 1.35
C VAL A 201 -6.11 3.81 2.34
N PHE A 202 -7.17 3.02 2.49
CA PHE A 202 -8.15 3.14 3.56
C PHE A 202 -8.57 1.75 4.01
N ARG A 203 -9.01 1.60 5.26
CA ARG A 203 -9.29 0.29 5.85
C ARG A 203 -10.62 -0.29 5.35
N GLY A 204 -10.67 -1.61 5.21
CA GLY A 204 -11.85 -2.36 4.76
C GLY A 204 -12.12 -3.59 5.61
N MET A 205 -13.25 -3.57 6.31
CA MET A 205 -13.74 -4.65 7.17
C MET A 205 -14.65 -5.59 6.37
N VAL A 206 -14.50 -6.90 6.56
CA VAL A 206 -15.42 -7.88 5.95
C VAL A 206 -16.82 -7.70 6.54
N HIS A 207 -17.79 -7.40 5.69
CA HIS A 207 -19.19 -7.27 6.08
C HIS A 207 -19.95 -8.59 5.87
N ASP A 208 -19.80 -9.20 4.69
CA ASP A 208 -20.42 -10.47 4.35
C ASP A 208 -19.57 -11.25 3.32
N LYS A 209 -20.16 -12.26 2.67
CA LYS A 209 -19.50 -13.14 1.71
C LYS A 209 -18.84 -12.39 0.55
N ARG A 210 -19.36 -11.23 0.14
CA ARG A 210 -18.88 -10.53 -1.06
C ARG A 210 -18.64 -9.05 -0.83
N ARG A 211 -18.95 -8.50 0.35
CA ARG A 211 -18.85 -7.07 0.59
C ARG A 211 -17.89 -6.73 1.72
N LEU A 212 -17.13 -5.67 1.52
CA LEU A 212 -16.39 -4.95 2.54
C LEU A 212 -17.15 -3.68 2.93
N SER A 213 -17.09 -3.29 4.20
CA SER A 213 -17.42 -1.94 4.63
C SER A 213 -16.11 -1.18 4.85
N CYS A 214 -15.92 -0.07 4.13
CA CYS A 214 -14.63 0.62 4.08
C CYS A 214 -14.76 2.10 4.47
N LEU A 215 -13.82 2.58 5.29
CA LEU A 215 -13.82 3.96 5.77
C LEU A 215 -13.60 4.96 4.62
N VAL A 216 -14.61 5.79 4.33
CA VAL A 216 -14.52 6.85 3.31
C VAL A 216 -14.82 8.20 3.94
N ILE A 217 -13.77 9.00 4.16
CA ILE A 217 -13.87 10.29 4.84
C ILE A 217 -14.10 11.41 3.82
N PRO A 218 -15.11 12.29 4.01
CA PRO A 218 -15.31 13.46 3.16
C PRO A 218 -14.06 14.34 3.06
N GLY A 219 -13.76 14.79 1.84
CA GLY A 219 -12.59 15.63 1.55
C GLY A 219 -11.35 14.85 1.10
N GLN A 220 -11.31 13.53 1.32
CA GLN A 220 -10.29 12.68 0.70
C GLN A 220 -10.61 12.42 -0.78
N HIS A 221 -9.58 12.12 -1.58
CA HIS A 221 -9.71 11.91 -3.03
C HIS A 221 -10.75 10.84 -3.41
N ASN A 222 -10.83 9.74 -2.65
CA ASN A 222 -11.85 8.70 -2.84
C ASN A 222 -13.28 9.27 -2.77
N SER A 223 -13.56 10.17 -1.83
CA SER A 223 -14.84 10.85 -1.67
C SER A 223 -15.09 11.89 -2.75
N MET A 224 -14.04 12.58 -3.23
CA MET A 224 -14.15 13.53 -4.33
C MET A 224 -14.53 12.83 -5.64
N ILE A 225 -13.92 11.68 -5.94
CA ILE A 225 -14.29 10.86 -7.11
C ILE A 225 -15.72 10.36 -6.94
N ARG A 226 -16.07 9.77 -5.79
CA ARG A 226 -17.43 9.34 -5.45
C ARG A 226 -18.46 10.42 -5.75
N ASP A 227 -18.20 11.66 -5.34
CA ASP A 227 -19.11 12.79 -5.51
C ASP A 227 -19.29 13.19 -6.99
N GLN A 228 -18.29 12.96 -7.85
CA GLN A 228 -18.44 13.15 -9.30
C GLN A 228 -19.40 12.11 -9.91
N TRP A 229 -19.28 10.84 -9.52
CA TRP A 229 -20.21 9.78 -9.97
C TRP A 229 -21.64 10.04 -9.49
N LEU A 230 -21.80 10.46 -8.22
CA LEU A 230 -23.10 10.87 -7.66
C LEU A 230 -23.77 12.00 -8.47
N LYS A 231 -23.01 13.03 -8.87
CA LYS A 231 -23.52 14.14 -9.69
C LYS A 231 -24.05 13.70 -11.05
N LEU A 232 -23.57 12.57 -11.57
CA LEU A 232 -24.06 11.97 -12.81
C LEU A 232 -25.26 11.02 -12.60
N GLY A 233 -25.82 10.97 -11.38
CA GLY A 233 -26.94 10.10 -11.05
C GLY A 233 -26.58 8.61 -11.07
N LYS A 234 -25.31 8.28 -10.83
CA LYS A 234 -24.85 6.90 -10.73
C LYS A 234 -25.09 6.37 -9.32
N ASP A 235 -25.25 5.05 -9.23
CA ASP A 235 -25.49 4.33 -7.98
C ASP A 235 -24.27 3.56 -7.50
N GLU A 236 -23.30 3.34 -8.38
CA GLU A 236 -22.08 2.59 -8.11
C GLU A 236 -20.90 3.17 -8.89
N VAL A 237 -19.68 2.92 -8.39
CA VAL A 237 -18.41 3.27 -9.03
C VAL A 237 -17.59 2.01 -9.26
N PRO A 238 -17.05 1.77 -10.47
CA PRO A 238 -16.09 0.69 -10.68
C PRO A 238 -14.91 0.83 -9.71
N TRP A 239 -14.52 -0.27 -9.08
CA TRP A 239 -13.50 -0.29 -8.04
C TRP A 239 -12.61 -1.52 -8.18
N ALA A 240 -11.33 -1.32 -7.85
CA ALA A 240 -10.41 -2.41 -7.59
C ALA A 240 -9.61 -2.16 -6.31
N LEU A 241 -9.18 -3.23 -5.64
CA LEU A 241 -8.25 -3.19 -4.53
C LEU A 241 -7.07 -4.11 -4.82
N SER A 242 -5.87 -3.53 -4.75
CA SER A 242 -4.61 -4.24 -4.92
C SER A 242 -3.94 -4.49 -3.57
N LEU A 243 -4.04 -5.71 -3.05
CA LEU A 243 -3.33 -6.20 -1.86
C LEU A 243 -1.98 -6.79 -2.27
N GLY A 244 -0.93 -6.48 -1.50
CA GLY A 244 0.46 -6.79 -1.91
C GLY A 244 0.83 -6.07 -3.21
N ALA A 245 0.39 -4.82 -3.35
CA ALA A 245 0.79 -3.94 -4.43
C ALA A 245 2.31 -3.68 -4.40
N PRO A 246 2.90 -3.19 -5.49
CA PRO A 246 4.25 -2.64 -5.47
C PRO A 246 4.46 -1.72 -4.26
N PRO A 247 5.52 -1.90 -3.45
CA PRO A 247 5.69 -1.11 -2.22
C PRO A 247 5.71 0.41 -2.44
N ALA A 248 6.28 0.89 -3.55
CA ALA A 248 6.23 2.31 -3.90
C ALA A 248 4.79 2.79 -4.15
N ALA A 249 3.91 1.93 -4.66
CA ALA A 249 2.50 2.24 -4.86
C ALA A 249 1.76 2.40 -3.54
N THR A 250 1.99 1.51 -2.56
CA THR A 250 1.38 1.67 -1.24
C THR A 250 1.87 2.93 -0.53
N ILE A 251 3.16 3.28 -0.65
CA ILE A 251 3.68 4.55 -0.12
C ILE A 251 3.04 5.76 -0.83
N ALA A 252 3.00 5.76 -2.17
CA ALA A 252 2.38 6.84 -2.94
C ALA A 252 0.89 7.03 -2.58
N ALA A 253 0.16 5.94 -2.39
CA ALA A 253 -1.24 5.93 -1.98
C ALA A 253 -1.49 6.32 -0.51
N SER A 254 -0.42 6.48 0.28
CA SER A 254 -0.47 6.83 1.70
C SER A 254 -0.02 8.26 1.99
N ILE A 255 0.40 9.02 0.97
CA ILE A 255 0.85 10.42 1.11
C ILE A 255 -0.12 11.39 0.43
N PRO A 256 -0.25 12.62 0.93
CA PRO A 256 -1.12 13.61 0.32
C PRO A 256 -0.46 14.20 -0.95
N ILE A 257 -0.86 13.70 -2.13
CA ILE A 257 -0.57 14.38 -3.40
C ILE A 257 -1.74 15.31 -3.79
N PRO A 258 -1.55 16.31 -4.68
CA PRO A 258 -2.62 17.22 -5.06
C PRO A 258 -3.78 16.51 -5.78
N PRO A 259 -5.04 16.97 -5.63
CA PRO A 259 -6.17 16.46 -6.39
C PRO A 259 -5.95 16.58 -7.91
N GLY A 260 -6.40 15.56 -8.66
CA GLY A 260 -6.24 15.48 -10.11
C GLY A 260 -4.88 14.94 -10.58
N VAL A 261 -3.92 14.74 -9.67
CA VAL A 261 -2.69 14.00 -9.95
C VAL A 261 -2.92 12.53 -9.63
N SER A 262 -2.58 11.62 -10.53
CA SER A 262 -2.73 10.19 -10.31
C SER A 262 -1.49 9.62 -9.61
N GLU A 263 -1.64 8.92 -8.50
CA GLU A 263 -0.52 8.39 -7.72
C GLU A 263 0.34 7.39 -8.53
N ARG A 264 -0.26 6.68 -9.50
CA ARG A 264 0.49 5.79 -10.41
C ARG A 264 1.62 6.54 -11.15
N ASP A 265 1.37 7.79 -11.51
CA ASP A 265 2.29 8.65 -12.23
C ASP A 265 3.45 9.02 -11.29
N TYR A 266 3.13 9.37 -10.04
CA TYR A 266 4.11 9.61 -8.99
C TYR A 266 5.00 8.39 -8.70
N VAL A 267 4.43 7.19 -8.67
CA VAL A 267 5.20 5.94 -8.48
C VAL A 267 6.23 5.76 -9.60
N SER A 268 5.86 6.07 -10.84
CA SER A 268 6.78 5.95 -11.98
C SER A 268 7.94 6.96 -11.88
N SER A 269 7.66 8.20 -11.46
CA SER A 269 8.66 9.24 -11.20
C SER A 269 9.60 8.85 -10.04
N LEU A 270 9.04 8.21 -9.01
CA LEU A 270 9.77 7.72 -7.85
C LEU A 270 10.71 6.57 -8.24
N ALA A 271 10.20 5.57 -8.95
CA ALA A 271 10.99 4.43 -9.40
C ALA A 271 11.97 4.80 -10.53
N GLY A 272 11.68 5.86 -11.29
CA GLY A 272 12.39 6.20 -12.52
C GLY A 272 12.15 5.18 -13.64
N LYS A 273 11.03 4.45 -13.56
CA LYS A 273 10.63 3.40 -14.49
C LYS A 273 9.10 3.40 -14.63
N PRO A 274 8.55 3.08 -15.82
CA PRO A 274 7.10 2.91 -15.98
C PRO A 274 6.60 1.77 -15.09
N LEU A 275 5.33 1.78 -14.68
CA LEU A 275 4.73 0.64 -13.99
C LEU A 275 4.19 -0.37 -14.99
N ASP A 276 4.41 -1.65 -14.73
CA ASP A 276 3.73 -2.71 -15.48
C ASP A 276 2.32 -2.90 -14.90
N MET A 277 1.32 -2.73 -15.75
CA MET A 277 -0.10 -2.75 -15.37
C MET A 277 -0.88 -3.69 -16.28
N VAL A 278 -1.97 -4.23 -15.74
CA VAL A 278 -2.91 -5.07 -16.49
C VAL A 278 -4.32 -4.57 -16.25
N LYS A 279 -5.20 -4.87 -17.20
CA LYS A 279 -6.63 -4.60 -17.07
C LYS A 279 -7.25 -5.50 -16.00
N CYS A 280 -8.22 -4.96 -15.27
CA CYS A 280 -9.17 -5.74 -14.49
C CYS A 280 -9.92 -6.73 -15.39
N GLU A 281 -10.39 -7.84 -14.82
CA GLU A 281 -11.25 -8.80 -15.51
C GLU A 281 -12.63 -8.22 -15.83
N LEU A 282 -13.19 -7.42 -14.92
CA LEU A 282 -14.58 -6.97 -14.99
C LEU A 282 -14.74 -5.48 -15.38
N SER A 283 -13.66 -4.72 -15.51
CA SER A 283 -13.72 -3.30 -15.85
C SER A 283 -12.50 -2.82 -16.64
N ASP A 284 -12.53 -1.57 -17.11
CA ASP A 284 -11.40 -0.92 -17.77
C ASP A 284 -10.31 -0.42 -16.82
N LEU A 285 -10.48 -0.59 -15.50
CA LEU A 285 -9.48 -0.17 -14.53
C LEU A 285 -8.17 -0.93 -14.76
N LEU A 286 -7.05 -0.22 -14.56
CA LEU A 286 -5.73 -0.80 -14.59
C LEU A 286 -5.25 -1.04 -13.16
N VAL A 287 -4.71 -2.23 -12.91
CA VAL A 287 -4.09 -2.66 -11.65
C VAL A 287 -2.62 -3.01 -11.88
N PRO A 288 -1.72 -2.91 -10.88
CA PRO A 288 -0.34 -3.36 -11.05
C PRO A 288 -0.25 -4.85 -11.39
N ALA A 289 0.56 -5.20 -12.39
CA ALA A 289 0.69 -6.57 -12.89
C ALA A 289 1.29 -7.55 -11.88
N ASN A 290 2.08 -7.03 -10.91
CA ASN A 290 2.82 -7.82 -9.93
C ASN A 290 2.12 -7.91 -8.56
N SER A 291 0.90 -7.37 -8.42
CA SER A 291 0.15 -7.45 -7.17
C SER A 291 -0.07 -8.88 -6.71
N GLU A 292 -0.08 -9.10 -5.40
CA GLU A 292 -0.32 -10.43 -4.82
C GLU A 292 -1.78 -10.87 -5.00
N ILE A 293 -2.73 -9.98 -4.69
CA ILE A 293 -4.17 -10.23 -4.76
C ILE A 293 -4.86 -8.97 -5.27
N ILE A 294 -5.76 -9.12 -6.22
CA ILE A 294 -6.66 -8.07 -6.72
C ILE A 294 -8.10 -8.47 -6.39
N LEU A 295 -8.82 -7.58 -5.71
CA LEU A 295 -10.28 -7.63 -5.64
C LEU A 295 -10.85 -6.64 -6.66
N GLU A 296 -11.87 -7.03 -7.41
CA GLU A 296 -12.55 -6.18 -8.40
C GLU A 296 -14.06 -6.19 -8.15
N GLY A 297 -14.73 -5.07 -8.36
CA GLY A 297 -16.18 -4.96 -8.29
C GLY A 297 -16.63 -3.51 -8.22
N THR A 298 -17.52 -3.18 -7.28
CA THR A 298 -18.16 -1.86 -7.20
C THR A 298 -18.08 -1.23 -5.82
N PHE A 299 -17.91 0.09 -5.78
CA PHE A 299 -18.20 0.94 -4.63
C PHE A 299 -19.68 1.34 -4.70
N SER A 300 -20.49 1.00 -3.70
CA SER A 300 -21.90 1.43 -3.61
C SER A 300 -22.05 2.89 -3.14
N LEU A 301 -22.82 3.69 -3.89
CA LEU A 301 -23.11 5.08 -3.56
C LEU A 301 -24.34 5.22 -2.65
N LYS A 302 -25.03 4.12 -2.37
CA LYS A 302 -26.27 4.07 -1.57
C LYS A 302 -26.12 3.23 -0.32
N ASP A 303 -25.57 2.03 -0.47
CA ASP A 303 -25.55 1.04 0.59
C ASP A 303 -24.39 1.29 1.55
N LYS A 304 -24.71 1.21 2.83
CA LYS A 304 -23.76 1.34 3.92
C LYS A 304 -23.99 0.25 4.94
N ALA A 305 -22.94 -0.11 5.65
CA ALA A 305 -23.00 -0.99 6.80
C ALA A 305 -22.09 -0.47 7.90
N LEU A 306 -22.24 -1.02 9.10
CA LEU A 306 -21.38 -0.70 10.22
C LEU A 306 -19.93 -1.10 9.90
N GLU A 307 -19.00 -0.20 10.16
CA GLU A 307 -17.55 -0.39 10.14
C GLU A 307 -16.99 0.07 11.49
N GLY A 308 -15.95 -0.61 11.97
CA GLY A 308 -15.34 -0.31 13.25
C GLY A 308 -16.13 -0.82 14.47
N PRO A 309 -15.66 -0.52 15.69
CA PRO A 309 -14.49 0.30 15.98
C PRO A 309 -13.19 -0.38 15.52
N PHE A 310 -12.11 0.39 15.38
CA PHE A 310 -10.82 -0.11 14.92
C PHE A 310 -9.69 0.60 15.65
N GLU A 311 -8.73 -0.13 16.19
CA GLU A 311 -7.61 0.52 16.87
C GLU A 311 -6.72 1.25 15.86
N ASP A 312 -6.88 2.57 15.74
CA ASP A 312 -6.13 3.39 14.78
C ASP A 312 -4.78 3.86 15.35
N TYR A 313 -4.04 4.68 14.60
CA TYR A 313 -2.68 5.17 14.89
C TYR A 313 -2.45 5.83 16.26
N ILE A 314 -3.51 6.13 17.01
CA ILE A 314 -3.46 6.68 18.37
C ILE A 314 -3.27 5.55 19.42
N GLY A 315 -3.53 4.28 19.05
CA GLY A 315 -3.40 3.13 19.95
C GLY A 315 -4.51 2.99 20.98
N MET A 316 -5.73 3.34 20.57
CA MET A 316 -6.94 3.23 21.40
C MET A 316 -8.19 3.23 20.54
N HIS A 317 -9.22 2.48 20.97
CA HIS A 317 -10.57 2.58 20.44
C HIS A 317 -11.29 3.79 21.04
N PHE A 318 -12.05 4.51 20.21
CA PHE A 318 -12.93 5.58 20.69
C PHE A 318 -14.37 5.09 20.83
N GLU A 319 -15.03 5.48 21.91
CA GLU A 319 -16.48 5.31 22.02
C GLU A 319 -17.16 6.06 20.86
N GLY A 320 -18.05 5.37 20.14
CA GLY A 320 -18.76 5.95 18.99
C GLY A 320 -17.93 6.05 17.70
N GLU A 321 -16.72 5.47 17.64
CA GLU A 321 -15.93 5.42 16.40
C GLU A 321 -16.64 4.61 15.30
N ALA A 322 -17.35 3.55 15.69
CA ALA A 322 -18.08 2.71 14.76
C ALA A 322 -19.17 3.50 14.03
N GLY A 323 -19.24 3.35 12.72
CA GLY A 323 -20.14 4.15 11.90
C GLY A 323 -20.55 3.46 10.60
N ASN A 324 -21.65 3.93 10.01
CA ASN A 324 -22.10 3.42 8.72
C ASN A 324 -21.20 3.94 7.60
N GLN A 325 -20.42 3.03 7.02
CA GLN A 325 -19.50 3.29 5.91
C GLN A 325 -19.99 2.62 4.61
N PRO A 326 -19.63 3.17 3.43
CA PRO A 326 -20.02 2.60 2.14
C PRO A 326 -19.60 1.14 1.98
N LEU A 327 -20.45 0.37 1.30
CA LEU A 327 -20.14 -1.00 0.93
C LEU A 327 -19.37 -1.08 -0.39
N PHE A 328 -18.41 -1.99 -0.45
CA PHE A 328 -17.63 -2.33 -1.63
C PHE A 328 -17.87 -3.79 -1.96
N THR A 329 -18.48 -4.07 -3.10
CA THR A 329 -18.78 -5.41 -3.59
C THR A 329 -17.59 -5.99 -4.34
N VAL A 330 -17.29 -7.25 -4.07
CA VAL A 330 -16.25 -8.04 -4.72
C VAL A 330 -16.93 -9.04 -5.65
N ASP A 331 -16.66 -8.89 -6.94
CA ASP A 331 -17.20 -9.69 -8.04
C ASP A 331 -16.14 -10.57 -8.69
N ALA A 332 -14.86 -10.20 -8.56
CA ALA A 332 -13.72 -11.05 -8.94
C ALA A 332 -12.58 -10.95 -7.93
N ILE A 333 -11.88 -12.07 -7.73
CA ILE A 333 -10.60 -12.13 -7.04
C ILE A 333 -9.59 -12.76 -7.99
N THR A 334 -8.50 -12.04 -8.29
CA THR A 334 -7.36 -12.61 -9.01
C THR A 334 -6.11 -12.57 -8.13
N TYR A 335 -5.27 -13.59 -8.17
CA TYR A 335 -4.12 -13.68 -7.27
C TYR A 335 -2.95 -14.51 -7.81
N ARG A 336 -1.77 -14.21 -7.26
CA ARG A 336 -0.53 -14.93 -7.50
C ARG A 336 -0.51 -16.28 -6.80
N ASP A 337 0.25 -17.23 -7.33
CA ASP A 337 0.54 -18.48 -6.64
C ASP A 337 1.25 -18.21 -5.29
N GLY A 338 0.73 -18.84 -4.24
CA GLY A 338 1.19 -18.62 -2.86
C GLY A 338 1.11 -17.14 -2.47
N ALA A 339 -0.03 -16.51 -2.75
CA ALA A 339 -0.29 -15.11 -2.52
C ALA A 339 0.07 -14.68 -1.09
N ILE A 340 0.57 -13.45 -0.96
CA ILE A 340 0.92 -12.84 0.33
C ILE A 340 -0.03 -11.68 0.61
N LEU A 341 -0.83 -11.78 1.68
CA LEU A 341 -1.62 -10.67 2.20
C LEU A 341 -0.74 -9.81 3.13
N PRO A 342 -0.40 -8.56 2.76
CA PRO A 342 0.21 -7.66 3.71
C PRO A 342 -0.83 -7.16 4.73
N VAL A 343 -0.44 -7.11 5.99
CA VAL A 343 -1.28 -6.67 7.11
C VAL A 343 -0.54 -5.59 7.88
N SER A 344 -1.16 -4.42 7.98
CA SER A 344 -0.80 -3.39 8.96
C SER A 344 -1.67 -3.57 10.21
N VAL A 345 -1.07 -3.46 11.38
CA VAL A 345 -1.72 -3.55 12.70
C VAL A 345 -1.43 -2.24 13.44
N PRO A 346 -2.23 -1.19 13.19
CA PRO A 346 -2.02 0.12 13.78
C PRO A 346 -2.17 0.10 15.30
N GLY A 347 -1.66 1.12 15.97
CA GLY A 347 -1.77 1.25 17.42
C GLY A 347 -0.65 2.11 17.99
N ARG A 348 -0.05 1.67 19.10
CA ARG A 348 1.09 2.38 19.71
C ARG A 348 2.30 2.46 18.77
N LEU A 349 3.20 3.42 19.03
CA LEU A 349 4.43 3.61 18.25
C LEU A 349 5.26 2.30 18.15
N THR A 350 5.86 1.94 17.00
CA THR A 350 5.82 2.60 15.69
C THR A 350 5.46 1.60 14.58
N ASP A 351 4.27 1.74 14.01
CA ASP A 351 3.81 1.01 12.83
C ASP A 351 3.73 1.90 11.59
N GLU A 352 3.22 1.33 10.51
CA GLU A 352 3.01 1.94 9.21
C GLU A 352 2.30 3.30 9.26
N SER A 353 1.24 3.41 10.07
CA SER A 353 0.42 4.63 10.15
C SER A 353 1.23 5.83 10.63
N VAL A 354 2.18 5.59 11.55
CA VAL A 354 3.08 6.64 12.04
C VAL A 354 4.23 6.86 11.07
N SER A 355 4.79 5.80 10.51
CA SER A 355 5.95 5.92 9.62
C SER A 355 5.63 6.66 8.31
N LEU A 356 4.38 6.58 7.82
CA LEU A 356 3.95 7.15 6.55
C LEU A 356 2.84 8.21 6.69
N GLN A 357 1.77 7.95 7.46
CA GLN A 357 0.55 8.79 7.47
C GLN A 357 0.61 9.98 8.44
N SER A 358 1.49 9.98 9.45
CA SER A 358 1.62 11.13 10.37
C SER A 358 2.18 12.40 9.73
N GLN A 359 2.36 12.42 8.41
CA GLN A 359 2.64 13.62 7.61
C GLN A 359 1.36 14.39 7.22
N VAL A 360 0.17 13.91 7.60
CA VAL A 360 -1.12 14.57 7.29
C VAL A 360 -1.56 15.57 8.39
N LEU A 361 -0.83 15.65 9.52
CA LEU A 361 -1.20 16.50 10.66
C LEU A 361 -0.13 17.54 11.11
N LEU A 362 0.90 17.78 10.30
CA LEU A 362 1.86 18.88 10.47
C LEU A 362 1.95 19.68 9.17
#